data_AF-A0A9X3BQ11-F1
#
_entry.id   AF-A0A9X3BQ11-F1
#
_cell.length_a   1.000
_cell.length_b   1.000
_cell.length_c   1.000
_cell.angle_alpha   90.00
_cell.angle_beta   90.00
_cell.angle_gamma   90.00
#
_symmetry.space_group_name_H-M   'P 1'
#
loop_
_entity.id
_entity.type
_entity.pdbx_description
1 polymer ?
#
loop_
_entity_poly.entity_id
_entity_poly.type
_entity_poly.pdbx_seq_one_letter_code
_entity_poly.pdbx_strand_id
1 'polypeptide(L)'
;MSTLFGFAPWIVYWVLVGNVPASTAVLAALAIAAAGFGIGRALHWPGRTLELGAVIVFAVLTVLSFTTSEAFMAEWLQPLGNLGIFAVALIGLLAGRPFVREFAEVGRPANVLKSELFERITTLLTWIWIAAFAGMTISSVIPPLVYGRATIFDADTPLSFICYWVIPFLLLGAAALASKVLPDRMTAGIDDAQRNTTFVAYGEATIDELYYLAKEHADRETGAGEEAYDVRVGGKGTPLVGDEDRMSWPSSYKVRKVNR
;
A
#
# COMPACT_ATOMS: atom_id res chain seq x y z
N MET A 1 -9.37 10.09 -0.08
CA MET A 1 -8.96 10.81 -1.31
C MET A 1 -7.54 11.32 -1.06
N SER A 2 -6.52 11.14 -1.91
CA SER A 2 -6.45 10.69 -3.30
C SER A 2 -5.09 10.00 -3.53
N THR A 3 -5.06 8.66 -3.56
CA THR A 3 -3.91 7.87 -4.08
C THR A 3 -3.62 8.23 -5.55
N LEU A 4 -4.64 8.71 -6.26
CA LEU A 4 -4.58 9.14 -7.66
C LEU A 4 -3.72 10.39 -7.85
N PHE A 5 -3.50 11.21 -6.82
CA PHE A 5 -2.78 12.49 -6.99
C PHE A 5 -1.29 12.28 -7.26
N GLY A 6 -0.62 11.40 -6.51
CA GLY A 6 0.80 11.10 -6.74
C GLY A 6 1.07 10.31 -8.02
N PHE A 7 0.07 9.57 -8.52
CA PHE A 7 0.16 8.85 -9.79
C PHE A 7 -0.29 9.68 -11.01
N ALA A 8 -0.90 10.84 -10.80
CA ALA A 8 -1.44 11.67 -11.88
C ALA A 8 -0.46 11.95 -13.03
N PRO A 9 0.79 12.41 -12.80
CA PRO A 9 1.71 12.68 -13.90
C PRO A 9 2.10 11.40 -14.67
N TRP A 10 2.19 10.26 -13.99
CA TRP A 10 2.47 8.96 -14.60
C TRP A 10 1.31 8.46 -15.46
N ILE A 11 0.08 8.62 -14.98
CA ILE A 11 -1.13 8.26 -15.74
C ILE A 11 -1.22 9.11 -17.01
N VAL A 12 -1.04 10.42 -16.89
CA VAL A 12 -1.03 11.34 -18.04
C VAL A 12 0.06 10.94 -19.04
N TYR A 13 1.27 10.68 -18.55
CA TYR A 13 2.37 10.20 -19.37
C TYR A 13 2.03 8.91 -20.11
N TRP A 14 1.56 7.87 -19.43
CA TRP A 14 1.23 6.58 -20.04
C TRP A 14 0.12 6.66 -21.09
N VAL A 15 -0.86 7.54 -20.89
CA VAL A 15 -1.91 7.80 -21.90
C VAL A 15 -1.34 8.49 -23.13
N LEU A 16 -0.41 9.44 -22.95
CA LEU A 16 0.09 10.27 -24.04
C LEU A 16 1.26 9.64 -24.81
N VAL A 17 2.11 8.86 -24.16
CA VAL A 17 3.40 8.40 -24.71
C VAL A 17 3.28 7.67 -26.05
N GLY A 18 2.21 6.90 -26.26
CA GLY A 18 1.93 6.19 -27.50
C GLY A 18 0.99 6.90 -28.48
N ASN A 19 0.54 8.12 -28.17
CA ASN A 19 -0.50 8.83 -28.94
C ASN A 19 -0.05 10.20 -29.46
N VAL A 20 0.98 10.81 -28.87
CA VAL A 20 1.50 12.13 -29.25
C VAL A 20 3.03 12.12 -29.30
N PRO A 21 3.68 13.15 -29.88
CA PRO A 21 5.13 13.26 -29.86
C PRO A 21 5.71 13.18 -28.44
N ALA A 22 6.90 12.58 -28.33
CA ALA A 22 7.59 12.33 -27.06
C ALA A 22 7.72 13.59 -26.18
N SER A 23 8.14 14.70 -26.78
CA SER A 23 8.30 15.99 -26.09
C SER A 23 6.98 16.50 -25.51
N THR A 24 5.87 16.38 -26.27
CA THR A 24 4.53 16.78 -25.81
C THR A 24 4.06 15.93 -24.63
N ALA A 25 4.20 14.60 -24.72
CA ALA A 25 3.80 13.69 -23.64
C ALA A 25 4.56 13.98 -22.34
N VAL A 26 5.88 14.16 -22.44
CA VAL A 26 6.75 14.39 -21.27
C VAL A 26 6.55 15.79 -20.68
N LEU A 27 6.38 16.82 -21.50
CA LEU A 27 6.07 18.17 -21.02
C LEU A 27 4.73 18.24 -20.30
N ALA A 28 3.70 17.57 -20.82
CA ALA A 28 2.40 17.49 -20.16
C ALA A 28 2.52 16.80 -18.80
N ALA A 29 3.25 15.69 -18.73
CA ALA A 29 3.51 14.98 -17.48
C ALA A 29 4.32 15.83 -16.48
N LEU A 30 5.34 16.56 -16.95
CA LEU A 30 6.12 17.48 -16.12
C LEU A 30 5.25 18.63 -15.58
N ALA A 31 4.39 19.22 -16.40
CA ALA A 31 3.48 20.27 -15.97
C ALA A 31 2.53 19.78 -14.87
N ILE A 32 1.97 18.57 -15.02
CA ILE A 32 1.11 17.95 -14.00
C ILE A 32 1.92 17.62 -12.73
N ALA A 33 3.14 17.11 -12.85
CA ALA A 33 4.00 16.83 -11.71
C ALA A 33 4.34 18.11 -10.93
N ALA A 34 4.71 19.20 -11.63
CA ALA A 34 5.02 20.49 -11.03
C ALA A 34 3.80 21.13 -10.37
N ALA A 35 2.63 21.08 -11.02
CA ALA A 35 1.38 21.57 -10.45
C ALA A 35 0.98 20.76 -9.20
N GLY A 36 1.04 19.43 -9.27
CA GLY A 36 0.77 18.54 -8.14
C GLY A 36 1.68 18.83 -6.96
N PHE A 37 2.99 18.91 -7.19
CA PHE A 37 3.97 19.23 -6.16
C PHE A 37 3.76 20.64 -5.57
N GLY A 38 3.44 21.63 -6.39
CA GLY A 38 3.16 23.00 -5.95
C GLY A 38 1.92 23.07 -5.05
N ILE A 39 0.84 22.42 -5.46
CA ILE A 39 -0.42 22.34 -4.70
C ILE A 39 -0.20 21.57 -3.39
N GLY A 40 0.46 20.41 -3.44
CA GLY A 40 0.78 19.59 -2.26
C GLY A 40 1.67 20.33 -1.27
N ARG A 41 2.60 21.17 -1.76
CA ARG A 41 3.40 22.05 -0.90
C ARG A 41 2.56 23.14 -0.24
N ALA A 42 1.68 23.81 -0.99
CA ALA A 42 0.81 24.87 -0.47
C ALA A 42 -0.22 24.37 0.55
N LEU A 43 -0.76 23.16 0.33
CA LEU A 43 -1.79 22.57 1.19
C LEU A 43 -1.22 21.67 2.30
N HIS A 44 0.10 21.59 2.46
CA HIS A 44 0.78 20.73 3.44
C HIS A 44 0.36 19.25 3.39
N TRP A 45 0.10 18.73 2.18
CA TRP A 45 -0.35 17.36 2.01
C TRP A 45 0.80 16.34 2.22
N PRO A 46 0.50 15.16 2.79
CA PRO A 46 1.41 14.01 2.80
C PRO A 46 1.53 13.41 1.38
N GLY A 47 2.60 12.64 1.09
CA GLY A 47 2.82 12.04 -0.24
C GLY A 47 3.95 12.66 -1.09
N ARG A 48 4.87 13.42 -0.47
CA ARG A 48 5.85 14.24 -1.18
C ARG A 48 6.93 13.46 -1.93
N THR A 49 7.21 12.21 -1.53
CA THR A 49 8.34 11.46 -2.08
C THR A 49 8.07 11.07 -3.53
N LEU A 50 6.86 10.59 -3.84
CA LEU A 50 6.48 10.19 -5.20
C LEU A 50 6.30 11.41 -6.11
N GLU A 51 5.75 12.51 -5.61
CA GLU A 51 5.56 13.75 -6.37
C GLU A 51 6.91 14.39 -6.74
N LEU A 52 7.83 14.51 -5.78
CA LEU A 52 9.17 15.03 -6.04
C LEU A 52 9.92 14.12 -7.02
N GLY A 53 9.82 12.80 -6.83
CA GLY A 53 10.40 11.83 -7.76
C GLY A 53 9.85 11.96 -9.17
N ALA A 54 8.54 12.16 -9.33
CA ALA A 54 7.92 12.39 -10.63
C ALA A 54 8.44 13.67 -11.30
N VAL A 55 8.54 14.79 -10.56
CA VAL A 55 9.11 16.05 -11.09
C VAL A 55 10.53 15.82 -11.60
N ILE A 56 11.37 15.13 -10.83
CA ILE A 56 12.77 14.85 -11.20
C ILE A 56 12.81 13.98 -12.47
N VAL A 57 12.08 12.87 -12.50
CA VAL A 57 12.08 11.95 -13.64
C VAL A 57 11.58 12.65 -14.89
N PHE A 58 10.45 13.35 -14.84
CA PHE A 58 9.91 14.02 -16.02
C PHE A 58 10.76 15.22 -16.45
N ALA A 59 11.46 15.89 -15.55
CA ALA A 59 12.45 16.90 -15.92
C ALA A 59 13.61 16.28 -16.69
N VAL A 60 14.16 15.15 -16.24
CA VAL A 60 15.22 14.42 -16.95
C VAL A 60 14.73 13.95 -18.33
N LEU A 61 13.55 13.32 -18.40
CA LEU A 61 12.95 12.90 -19.67
C LEU A 61 12.69 14.09 -20.61
N THR A 62 12.33 15.26 -20.07
CA THR A 62 12.11 16.47 -20.86
C THR A 62 13.42 16.88 -21.52
N VAL A 63 14.50 16.97 -20.75
CA VAL A 63 15.84 17.29 -21.28
C VAL A 63 16.23 16.29 -22.37
N LEU A 64 16.07 14.99 -22.10
CA LEU A 64 16.37 13.93 -23.07
C LEU A 64 15.56 14.05 -24.37
N SER A 65 14.28 14.46 -24.27
CA SER A 65 13.41 14.65 -25.43
C SER A 65 13.85 15.77 -26.37
N PHE A 66 14.64 16.74 -25.87
CA PHE A 66 15.18 17.83 -26.67
C PHE A 66 16.64 17.62 -27.10
N THR A 67 17.38 16.76 -26.40
CA THR A 67 18.80 16.50 -26.71
C THR A 67 19.03 15.27 -27.58
N THR A 68 18.04 14.39 -27.70
CA THR A 68 18.17 13.10 -28.41
C THR A 68 17.22 13.03 -29.61
N SER A 69 17.46 12.08 -30.52
CA SER A 69 16.64 11.89 -31.72
C SER A 69 15.24 11.34 -31.40
N GLU A 70 14.27 11.64 -32.27
CA GLU A 70 12.91 11.09 -32.15
C GLU A 70 12.89 9.56 -32.20
N ALA A 71 13.77 8.94 -33.00
CA ALA A 71 13.91 7.48 -33.07
C ALA A 71 14.33 6.90 -31.72
N PHE A 72 15.35 7.49 -31.08
CA PHE A 72 15.77 7.06 -29.75
C PHE A 72 14.64 7.22 -28.74
N MET A 73 13.92 8.33 -28.78
CA MET A 73 12.78 8.54 -27.89
C MET A 73 11.66 7.52 -28.15
N ALA A 74 11.34 7.20 -29.40
CA ALA A 74 10.33 6.21 -29.73
C ALA A 74 10.69 4.79 -29.25
N GLU A 75 11.98 4.47 -29.08
CA GLU A 75 12.48 3.18 -28.60
C GLU A 75 12.61 3.13 -27.06
N TRP A 76 13.12 4.21 -26.46
CA TRP A 76 13.58 4.23 -25.07
C TRP A 76 12.68 4.97 -24.10
N LEU A 77 11.69 5.72 -24.58
CA LEU A 77 10.87 6.54 -23.71
C LEU A 77 10.13 5.70 -22.65
N GLN A 78 9.49 4.59 -23.05
CA GLN A 78 8.77 3.71 -22.13
C GLN A 78 9.69 2.98 -21.14
N PRO A 79 10.83 2.40 -21.57
CA PRO A 79 11.88 1.92 -20.66
C PRO A 79 12.34 2.94 -19.63
N LEU A 80 12.66 4.16 -20.06
CA LEU A 80 13.19 5.20 -19.19
C LEU A 80 12.13 5.72 -18.21
N GLY A 81 10.88 5.84 -18.65
CA GLY A 81 9.75 6.17 -17.78
C GLY A 81 9.51 5.10 -16.70
N ASN A 82 9.48 3.82 -17.10
CA ASN A 82 9.32 2.70 -16.17
C ASN A 82 10.51 2.59 -15.18
N LEU A 83 11.73 2.77 -15.67
CA LEU A 83 12.93 2.81 -14.83
C LEU A 83 12.86 3.96 -13.82
N GLY A 84 12.37 5.12 -14.24
CA GLY A 84 12.19 6.28 -13.37
C GLY A 84 11.24 6.01 -12.21
N ILE A 85 10.03 5.50 -12.48
CA ILE A 85 9.08 5.19 -11.41
C ILE A 85 9.57 4.06 -10.50
N PHE A 86 10.23 3.04 -11.07
CA PHE A 86 10.89 1.98 -10.32
C PHE A 86 11.95 2.54 -9.37
N ALA A 87 12.85 3.39 -9.87
CA ALA A 87 13.92 3.98 -9.08
C ALA A 87 13.37 4.86 -7.95
N VAL A 88 12.35 5.69 -8.23
CA VAL A 88 11.70 6.53 -7.20
C VAL A 88 11.08 5.66 -6.10
N ALA A 89 10.37 4.59 -6.47
CA ALA A 89 9.74 3.69 -5.50
C ALA A 89 10.78 2.94 -4.65
N LEU A 90 11.85 2.43 -5.28
CA LEU A 90 12.91 1.69 -4.61
C LEU A 90 13.73 2.60 -3.68
N ILE A 91 14.16 3.77 -4.16
CA ILE A 91 14.90 4.75 -3.34
C ILE A 91 14.05 5.24 -2.18
N GLY A 92 12.75 5.51 -2.41
CA GLY A 92 11.82 5.88 -1.35
C GLY A 92 11.75 4.83 -0.24
N LEU A 93 11.61 3.55 -0.63
CA LEU A 93 11.61 2.44 0.33
C LEU A 93 12.94 2.34 1.10
N LEU A 94 14.08 2.39 0.40
CA LEU A 94 15.41 2.30 1.02
C LEU A 94 15.71 3.49 1.95
N ALA A 95 15.13 4.67 1.67
CA ALA A 95 15.19 5.84 2.54
C ALA A 95 14.22 5.76 3.74
N GLY A 96 13.54 4.63 3.94
CA GLY A 96 12.58 4.42 5.03
C GLY A 96 11.24 5.12 4.80
N ARG A 97 10.93 5.51 3.57
CA ARG A 97 9.71 6.22 3.17
C ARG A 97 8.95 5.43 2.10
N PRO A 98 8.35 4.27 2.47
CA PRO A 98 7.52 3.51 1.54
C PRO A 98 6.34 4.36 1.06
N PHE A 99 6.24 4.59 -0.26
CA PHE A 99 5.23 5.51 -0.79
C PHE A 99 3.79 5.07 -0.47
N VAL A 100 3.52 3.76 -0.39
CA VAL A 100 2.20 3.24 -0.02
C VAL A 100 1.82 3.69 1.39
N ARG A 101 2.78 3.78 2.31
CA ARG A 101 2.57 4.26 3.68
C ARG A 101 2.13 5.72 3.68
N GLU A 102 2.80 6.58 2.90
CA GLU A 102 2.44 8.01 2.81
C GLU A 102 0.98 8.21 2.36
N PHE A 103 0.46 7.36 1.47
CA PHE A 103 -0.94 7.40 1.08
C PHE A 103 -1.88 6.73 2.07
N ALA A 104 -1.45 5.64 2.71
CA ALA A 104 -2.25 4.89 3.68
C ALA A 104 -2.41 5.63 5.02
N GLU A 105 -1.51 6.55 5.33
CA GLU A 105 -1.55 7.39 6.54
C GLU A 105 -2.71 8.41 6.52
N VAL A 106 -3.17 8.80 5.34
CA VAL A 106 -4.19 9.85 5.17
C VAL A 106 -5.52 9.43 5.80
N GLY A 107 -5.94 10.17 6.82
CA GLY A 107 -7.24 9.98 7.48
C GLY A 107 -7.30 8.79 8.45
N ARG A 108 -6.16 8.22 8.83
CA ARG A 108 -6.09 7.13 9.83
C ARG A 108 -5.67 7.66 11.21
N PRO A 109 -6.25 7.11 12.30
CA PRO A 109 -5.92 7.53 13.65
C PRO A 109 -4.51 7.09 14.05
N ALA A 110 -3.83 7.88 14.89
CA ALA A 110 -2.41 7.72 15.20
C ALA A 110 -2.05 6.37 15.86
N ASN A 111 -3.01 5.72 16.54
CA ASN A 111 -2.85 4.38 17.10
C ASN A 111 -2.70 3.30 16.02
N VAL A 112 -3.37 3.45 14.88
CA VAL A 112 -3.25 2.53 13.73
C VAL A 112 -1.91 2.74 13.02
N LEU A 113 -1.49 3.99 12.87
CA LEU A 113 -0.24 4.35 12.17
C LEU A 113 1.04 3.83 12.86
N LYS A 114 0.97 3.63 14.17
CA LYS A 114 2.06 3.11 15.00
C LYS A 114 2.04 1.59 15.14
N SER A 115 1.05 0.91 14.59
CA SER A 115 0.97 -0.55 14.69
C SER A 115 2.00 -1.23 13.78
N GLU A 116 2.67 -2.26 14.28
CA GLU A 116 3.60 -3.08 13.50
C GLU A 116 2.92 -3.72 12.27
N LEU A 117 1.62 -4.03 12.41
CA LEU A 117 0.83 -4.59 11.32
C LEU A 117 0.64 -3.60 10.18
N PHE A 118 0.39 -2.32 10.47
CA PHE A 118 0.29 -1.28 9.45
C PHE A 118 1.61 -1.09 8.71
N GLU A 119 2.72 -1.06 9.44
CA GLU A 119 4.06 -1.00 8.85
C GLU A 119 4.35 -2.21 7.96
N ARG A 120 4.01 -3.42 8.43
CA ARG A 120 4.22 -4.65 7.67
C ARG A 120 3.39 -4.68 6.37
N ILE A 121 2.11 -4.30 6.43
CA ILE A 121 1.22 -4.26 5.26
C ILE A 121 1.73 -3.24 4.25
N THR A 122 2.00 -2.01 4.68
CA THR A 122 2.43 -0.92 3.77
C THR A 122 3.79 -1.19 3.14
N THR A 123 4.71 -1.82 3.87
CA THR A 123 6.02 -2.25 3.35
C THR A 123 5.86 -3.37 2.32
N LEU A 124 5.06 -4.40 2.61
CA LEU A 124 4.83 -5.51 1.69
C LEU A 124 4.15 -5.01 0.40
N LEU A 125 3.12 -4.17 0.51
CA LEU A 125 2.49 -3.56 -0.64
C LEU A 125 3.48 -2.74 -1.47
N THR A 126 4.37 -1.99 -0.82
CA THR A 126 5.42 -1.23 -1.52
C THR A 126 6.35 -2.16 -2.30
N TRP A 127 6.74 -3.30 -1.73
CA TRP A 127 7.53 -4.32 -2.45
C TRP A 127 6.80 -4.91 -3.67
N ILE A 128 5.48 -5.14 -3.57
CA ILE A 128 4.67 -5.60 -4.71
C ILE A 128 4.72 -4.58 -5.84
N TRP A 129 4.57 -3.29 -5.52
CA TRP A 129 4.67 -2.22 -6.52
C TRP A 129 6.07 -2.11 -7.12
N ILE A 130 7.13 -2.21 -6.31
CA ILE A 130 8.52 -2.23 -6.80
C ILE A 130 8.72 -3.41 -7.75
N ALA A 131 8.23 -4.61 -7.41
CA ALA A 131 8.33 -5.79 -8.28
C ALA A 131 7.56 -5.59 -9.59
N ALA A 132 6.38 -4.97 -9.55
CA ALA A 132 5.63 -4.63 -10.76
C ALA A 132 6.40 -3.65 -11.63
N PHE A 133 6.91 -2.54 -11.07
CA PHE A 133 7.70 -1.55 -11.83
C PHE A 133 9.01 -2.14 -12.38
N ALA A 134 9.66 -3.04 -11.65
CA ALA A 134 10.82 -3.78 -12.12
C ALA A 134 10.46 -4.64 -13.34
N GLY A 135 9.37 -5.42 -13.24
CA GLY A 135 8.86 -6.23 -14.34
C GLY A 135 8.48 -5.40 -15.56
N MET A 136 7.84 -4.25 -15.36
CA MET A 136 7.53 -3.29 -16.42
C MET A 136 8.79 -2.80 -17.11
N THR A 137 9.82 -2.43 -16.34
CA THR A 137 11.10 -1.93 -16.84
C THR A 137 11.80 -2.99 -17.67
N ILE A 138 12.00 -4.19 -17.11
CA ILE A 138 12.65 -5.33 -17.79
C ILE A 138 11.89 -5.66 -19.08
N SER A 139 10.57 -5.78 -19.01
CA SER A 139 9.74 -6.04 -20.18
C SER A 139 9.95 -5.01 -21.27
N SER A 140 9.87 -3.71 -20.94
CA SER A 140 9.99 -2.64 -21.92
C SER A 140 11.41 -2.50 -22.50
N VAL A 141 12.45 -2.94 -21.80
CA VAL A 141 13.85 -2.90 -22.29
C VAL A 141 14.15 -4.01 -23.30
N ILE A 142 13.34 -5.08 -23.36
CA ILE A 142 13.57 -6.21 -24.29
C ILE A 142 13.48 -5.78 -25.77
N PRO A 143 12.41 -5.12 -26.25
CA PRO A 143 12.30 -4.73 -27.66
C PRO A 143 13.46 -3.89 -28.22
N PRO A 144 13.93 -2.82 -27.54
CA PRO A 144 15.02 -2.00 -28.08
C PRO A 144 16.36 -2.75 -28.10
N LEU A 145 16.59 -3.69 -27.17
CA LEU A 145 17.81 -4.52 -27.16
C LEU A 145 17.80 -5.62 -28.23
N VAL A 146 16.63 -6.19 -28.55
CA VAL A 146 16.52 -7.31 -29.50
C VAL A 146 16.43 -6.83 -30.95
N TYR A 147 15.65 -5.78 -31.22
CA TYR A 147 15.37 -5.34 -32.60
C TYR A 147 16.04 -4.02 -32.98
N GLY A 148 16.50 -3.21 -32.04
CA GLY A 148 17.17 -1.93 -32.28
C GLY A 148 16.35 -0.87 -33.05
N ARG A 149 15.11 -1.19 -33.46
CA ARG A 149 14.15 -0.32 -34.17
C ARG A 149 12.71 -0.55 -33.70
N ALA A 150 12.52 -1.26 -32.59
CA ALA A 150 11.19 -1.48 -32.03
C ALA A 150 10.68 -0.18 -31.43
N THR A 151 9.57 0.34 -31.95
CA THR A 151 9.00 1.60 -31.46
C THR A 151 7.78 1.33 -30.61
N ILE A 152 7.48 2.24 -29.70
CA ILE A 152 6.24 2.20 -28.89
C ILE A 152 4.94 2.25 -29.73
N PHE A 153 5.05 2.65 -31.01
CA PHE A 153 3.95 2.73 -31.97
C PHE A 153 3.80 1.46 -32.82
N ASP A 154 4.72 0.51 -32.70
CA ASP A 154 4.72 -0.72 -33.49
C ASP A 154 3.64 -1.69 -32.99
N ALA A 155 2.57 -1.80 -33.78
CA ALA A 155 1.46 -2.72 -33.54
C ALA A 155 1.56 -4.01 -34.38
N ASP A 156 2.46 -4.05 -35.36
CA ASP A 156 2.58 -5.17 -36.29
C ASP A 156 3.48 -6.28 -35.72
N THR A 157 4.43 -5.91 -34.85
CA THR A 157 5.32 -6.87 -34.19
C THR A 157 4.76 -7.30 -32.83
N PRO A 158 4.42 -8.59 -32.63
CA PRO A 158 3.87 -9.09 -31.37
C PRO A 158 4.74 -8.80 -30.15
N LEU A 159 6.06 -8.93 -30.29
CA LEU A 159 6.96 -8.67 -29.18
C LEU A 159 6.91 -7.20 -28.72
N SER A 160 6.84 -6.25 -29.66
CA SER A 160 6.83 -4.81 -29.37
C SER A 160 5.63 -4.43 -28.52
N PHE A 161 4.39 -4.72 -28.97
CA PHE A 161 3.21 -4.31 -28.22
C PHE A 161 3.01 -5.13 -26.93
N ILE A 162 3.44 -6.41 -26.89
CA ILE A 162 3.35 -7.22 -25.66
C ILE A 162 4.29 -6.67 -24.59
N CYS A 163 5.54 -6.39 -24.96
CA CYS A 163 6.57 -5.98 -24.00
C CYS A 163 6.43 -4.52 -23.56
N TYR A 164 5.99 -3.63 -24.46
CA TYR A 164 5.73 -2.22 -24.12
C TYR A 164 4.40 -2.02 -23.41
N TRP A 165 3.32 -2.69 -23.85
CA TRP A 165 1.97 -2.39 -23.37
C TRP A 165 1.36 -3.53 -22.55
N VAL A 166 1.20 -4.72 -23.12
CA VAL A 166 0.41 -5.78 -22.47
C VAL A 166 0.98 -6.18 -21.11
N ILE A 167 2.26 -6.56 -21.06
CA ILE A 167 2.89 -7.00 -19.81
C ILE A 167 2.91 -5.86 -18.79
N PRO A 168 3.37 -4.63 -19.12
CA PRO A 168 3.41 -3.56 -18.13
C PRO A 168 2.05 -3.22 -17.51
N PHE A 169 0.99 -3.14 -18.31
CA PHE A 169 -0.34 -2.80 -17.80
C PHE A 169 -1.01 -3.97 -17.06
N LEU A 170 -0.74 -5.22 -17.44
CA LEU A 170 -1.17 -6.39 -16.66
C LEU A 170 -0.50 -6.42 -15.28
N LEU A 171 0.79 -6.09 -15.19
CA LEU A 171 1.51 -6.00 -13.92
C LEU A 171 0.94 -4.86 -13.03
N LEU A 172 0.65 -3.69 -13.61
CA LEU A 172 -0.03 -2.61 -12.89
C LEU A 172 -1.40 -3.04 -12.36
N GLY A 173 -2.21 -3.70 -13.20
CA GLY A 173 -3.52 -4.22 -12.81
C GLY A 173 -3.41 -5.25 -11.68
N ALA A 174 -2.47 -6.18 -11.78
CA ALA A 174 -2.21 -7.19 -10.75
C ALA A 174 -1.76 -6.55 -9.43
N ALA A 175 -0.87 -5.56 -9.46
CA ALA A 175 -0.44 -4.83 -8.26
C ALA A 175 -1.59 -4.05 -7.61
N ALA A 176 -2.47 -3.45 -8.41
CA ALA A 176 -3.66 -2.75 -7.93
C ALA A 176 -4.66 -3.73 -7.27
N LEU A 177 -4.90 -4.90 -7.88
CA LEU A 177 -5.75 -5.95 -7.30
C LEU A 177 -5.16 -6.50 -6.00
N ALA A 178 -3.86 -6.79 -5.98
CA ALA A 178 -3.16 -7.24 -4.78
C ALA A 178 -3.27 -6.20 -3.65
N SER A 179 -3.18 -4.90 -3.99
CA SER A 179 -3.34 -3.80 -3.02
C SER A 179 -4.72 -3.75 -2.38
N LYS A 180 -5.75 -4.32 -3.01
CA LYS A 180 -7.08 -4.47 -2.41
C LYS A 180 -7.23 -5.76 -1.61
N VAL A 181 -6.85 -6.89 -2.19
CA VAL A 181 -7.13 -8.21 -1.59
C VAL A 181 -6.23 -8.51 -0.39
N LEU A 182 -4.98 -8.05 -0.41
CA LEU A 182 -3.98 -8.47 0.56
C LEU A 182 -4.20 -7.88 1.96
N PRO A 183 -4.51 -6.57 2.12
CA PRO A 183 -4.85 -6.01 3.43
C PRO A 183 -6.03 -6.74 4.08
N ASP A 184 -7.10 -6.99 3.31
CA ASP A 184 -8.29 -7.68 3.81
C ASP A 184 -7.97 -9.11 4.28
N ARG A 185 -7.13 -9.84 3.55
CA ARG A 185 -6.70 -11.18 3.99
C ARG A 185 -5.79 -11.16 5.21
N MET A 186 -4.94 -10.15 5.35
CA MET A 186 -4.05 -10.01 6.51
C MET A 186 -4.81 -9.58 7.76
N THR A 187 -5.94 -8.89 7.61
CA THR A 187 -6.82 -8.52 8.72
C THR A 187 -7.89 -9.59 9.02
N ALA A 188 -8.21 -10.48 8.06
CA ALA A 188 -9.21 -11.54 8.19
C ALA A 188 -8.93 -12.61 9.28
N GLY A 189 -7.87 -12.48 10.08
CA GLY A 189 -7.63 -13.29 11.27
C GLY A 189 -7.50 -12.50 12.57
N ILE A 190 -7.59 -11.17 12.53
CA ILE A 190 -7.51 -10.30 13.72
C ILE A 190 -8.84 -10.30 14.48
N ASP A 191 -9.96 -10.33 13.75
CA ASP A 191 -11.29 -10.46 14.38
C ASP A 191 -11.37 -11.80 15.15
N ASP A 192 -10.77 -12.87 14.61
CA ASP A 192 -10.67 -14.19 15.26
C ASP A 192 -9.48 -14.34 16.24
N ALA A 193 -8.68 -13.29 16.43
CA ALA A 193 -7.54 -13.33 17.34
C ALA A 193 -8.01 -13.37 18.80
N GLN A 194 -7.49 -14.35 19.56
CA GLN A 194 -7.79 -14.52 20.97
C GLN A 194 -7.26 -13.31 21.76
N ARG A 195 -8.16 -12.54 22.35
CA ARG A 195 -7.85 -11.43 23.27
C ARG A 195 -7.69 -12.00 24.67
N ASN A 196 -6.61 -11.64 25.35
CA ASN A 196 -6.39 -12.00 26.75
C ASN A 196 -6.75 -10.80 27.63
N THR A 197 -7.57 -11.03 28.63
CA THR A 197 -7.97 -10.03 29.63
C THR A 197 -7.91 -10.65 31.03
N THR A 198 -8.15 -9.85 32.05
CA THR A 198 -8.29 -10.30 33.43
C THR A 198 -9.53 -9.68 34.03
N PHE A 199 -10.29 -10.46 34.78
CA PHE A 199 -11.47 -9.97 35.50
C PHE A 199 -11.33 -10.29 36.99
N VAL A 200 -11.99 -9.49 37.83
CA VAL A 200 -11.94 -9.65 39.29
C VAL A 200 -13.17 -10.44 39.74
N ALA A 201 -12.95 -11.50 40.52
CA ALA A 201 -14.00 -12.28 41.15
C ALA A 201 -13.54 -12.76 42.54
N TYR A 202 -14.49 -13.16 43.39
CA TYR A 202 -14.17 -13.73 44.69
C TYR A 202 -13.45 -15.07 44.55
N GLY A 203 -12.54 -15.38 45.48
CA GLY A 203 -11.79 -16.65 45.47
C GLY A 203 -12.68 -17.89 45.64
N GLU A 204 -13.86 -17.72 46.23
CA GLU A 204 -14.86 -18.78 46.46
C GLU A 204 -15.84 -18.96 45.28
N ALA A 205 -15.72 -18.17 44.21
CA ALA A 205 -16.63 -18.24 43.08
C ALA A 205 -16.58 -19.63 42.40
N THR A 206 -17.76 -20.15 42.08
CA THR A 206 -17.90 -21.42 41.35
C THR A 206 -17.46 -21.27 39.90
N ILE A 207 -17.16 -22.39 39.23
CA ILE A 207 -16.73 -22.39 37.83
C ILE A 207 -17.75 -21.69 36.94
N ASP A 208 -19.04 -21.96 37.13
CA ASP A 208 -20.11 -21.35 36.32
C ASP A 208 -20.21 -19.84 36.52
N GLU A 209 -20.05 -19.37 37.77
CA GLU A 209 -20.00 -17.94 38.09
C GLU A 209 -18.78 -17.25 37.45
N LEU A 210 -17.62 -17.91 37.47
CA LEU A 210 -16.42 -17.39 36.81
C LEU A 210 -16.63 -17.28 35.29
N TYR A 211 -17.24 -18.26 34.64
CA TYR A 211 -17.55 -18.19 33.21
C TYR A 211 -18.58 -17.10 32.89
N TYR A 212 -19.59 -16.92 33.75
CA TYR A 212 -20.57 -15.85 33.60
C TYR A 212 -19.91 -14.47 33.70
N LEU A 213 -19.11 -14.24 34.74
CA LEU A 213 -18.39 -12.97 34.95
C LEU A 213 -17.37 -12.70 33.85
N ALA A 214 -16.65 -13.73 33.39
CA ALA A 214 -15.72 -13.62 32.27
C ALA A 214 -16.43 -13.19 30.98
N LYS A 215 -17.63 -13.74 30.72
CA LYS A 215 -18.43 -13.38 29.55
C LYS A 215 -18.95 -11.95 29.65
N GLU A 216 -19.50 -11.56 30.80
CA GLU A 216 -20.00 -10.20 31.01
C GLU A 216 -18.89 -9.16 30.88
N HIS A 217 -17.70 -9.47 31.41
CA HIS A 217 -16.52 -8.62 31.26
C HIS A 217 -16.09 -8.52 29.79
N ALA A 218 -16.05 -9.65 29.06
CA ALA A 218 -15.71 -9.67 27.64
C ALA A 218 -16.71 -8.86 26.79
N ASP A 219 -18.02 -9.03 27.02
CA ASP A 219 -19.07 -8.29 26.31
C ASP A 219 -18.96 -6.77 26.54
N ARG A 220 -18.56 -6.33 27.74
CA ARG A 220 -18.31 -4.91 28.04
C ARG A 220 -17.07 -4.34 27.33
N GLU A 221 -16.08 -5.17 27.04
CA GLU A 221 -14.88 -4.76 26.29
C GLU A 221 -15.10 -4.75 24.77
N THR A 222 -16.14 -5.42 24.27
CA THR A 222 -16.46 -5.43 22.84
C THR A 222 -17.09 -4.13 22.33
N GLY A 223 -16.80 -3.76 21.08
CA GLY A 223 -17.30 -2.54 20.46
C GLY A 223 -18.78 -2.63 20.05
N ALA A 224 -19.41 -1.48 19.78
CA ALA A 224 -20.81 -1.45 19.33
C ALA A 224 -21.01 -2.24 18.03
N GLY A 225 -21.87 -3.28 18.06
CA GLY A 225 -22.15 -4.16 16.92
C GLY A 225 -21.30 -5.45 16.88
N GLU A 226 -20.51 -5.70 17.91
CA GLU A 226 -19.69 -6.91 18.08
C GLU A 226 -20.17 -7.72 19.28
N GLU A 227 -19.91 -9.02 19.30
CA GLU A 227 -20.16 -9.90 20.46
C GLU A 227 -18.92 -10.73 20.79
N ALA A 228 -18.71 -11.00 22.08
CA ALA A 228 -17.66 -11.88 22.54
C ALA A 228 -18.10 -13.35 22.41
N TYR A 229 -17.21 -14.21 21.90
CA TYR A 229 -17.45 -15.64 21.74
C TYR A 229 -16.18 -16.45 22.08
N ASP A 230 -16.31 -17.77 22.28
CA ASP A 230 -15.21 -18.66 22.72
C ASP A 230 -14.52 -18.13 23.99
N VAL A 231 -15.32 -17.65 24.95
CA VAL A 231 -14.84 -17.13 26.25
C VAL A 231 -14.31 -18.28 27.10
N ARG A 232 -13.07 -18.16 27.57
CA ARG A 232 -12.40 -19.15 28.41
C ARG A 232 -11.80 -18.48 29.63
N VAL A 233 -12.05 -19.05 30.80
CA VAL A 233 -11.35 -18.69 32.04
C VAL A 233 -10.03 -19.44 32.07
N GLY A 234 -8.94 -18.73 32.34
CA GLY A 234 -7.60 -19.29 32.44
C GLY A 234 -7.36 -20.01 33.78
N GLY A 235 -6.08 -20.18 34.12
CA GLY A 235 -5.67 -20.89 35.34
C GLY A 235 -5.99 -20.14 36.65
N LYS A 236 -5.32 -20.53 37.72
CA LYS A 236 -5.54 -20.01 39.08
C LYS A 236 -5.48 -18.48 39.13
N GLY A 237 -6.49 -17.86 39.75
CA GLY A 237 -6.51 -16.43 40.00
C GLY A 237 -5.35 -15.98 40.92
N THR A 238 -4.91 -14.73 40.73
CA THR A 238 -3.88 -14.10 41.56
C THR A 238 -4.53 -13.13 42.55
N PRO A 239 -4.21 -13.18 43.85
CA PRO A 239 -4.80 -12.29 44.85
C PRO A 239 -4.45 -10.84 44.59
N LEU A 240 -5.39 -9.94 44.90
CA LEU A 240 -5.18 -8.50 44.79
C LEU A 240 -4.37 -7.98 45.98
N VAL A 241 -3.55 -6.96 45.73
CA VAL A 241 -2.73 -6.36 46.78
C VAL A 241 -3.65 -5.65 47.78
N GLY A 242 -3.73 -6.18 49.01
CA GLY A 242 -4.52 -5.61 50.10
C GLY A 242 -5.95 -6.16 50.23
N ASP A 243 -6.34 -7.14 49.41
CA ASP A 243 -7.63 -7.83 49.47
C ASP A 243 -7.43 -9.31 49.07
N GLU A 244 -7.38 -10.20 50.06
CA GLU A 244 -7.18 -11.65 49.82
C GLU A 244 -8.46 -12.37 49.40
N ASP A 245 -9.63 -11.75 49.60
CA ASP A 245 -10.93 -12.35 49.25
C ASP A 245 -11.20 -12.26 47.75
N ARG A 246 -10.57 -11.28 47.07
CA ARG A 246 -10.73 -11.03 45.64
C ARG A 246 -9.49 -11.40 44.85
N MET A 247 -9.73 -12.10 43.75
CA MET A 247 -8.71 -12.65 42.87
C MET A 247 -8.87 -12.08 41.46
N SER A 248 -7.74 -11.77 40.82
CA SER A 248 -7.66 -11.47 39.38
C SER A 248 -7.53 -12.78 38.61
N TRP A 249 -8.56 -13.10 37.83
CA TRP A 249 -8.62 -14.31 37.02
C TRP A 249 -8.25 -14.00 35.56
N PRO A 250 -7.29 -14.72 34.97
CA PRO A 250 -7.03 -14.61 33.55
C PRO A 250 -8.25 -15.10 32.75
N SER A 251 -8.58 -14.42 31.66
CA SER A 251 -9.64 -14.78 30.74
C SER A 251 -9.19 -14.54 29.31
N SER A 252 -9.77 -15.26 28.38
CA SER A 252 -9.55 -15.04 26.96
C SER A 252 -10.86 -15.15 26.18
N TYR A 253 -11.00 -14.38 25.12
CA TYR A 253 -12.19 -14.40 24.27
C TYR A 253 -11.86 -13.98 22.84
N LYS A 254 -12.75 -14.28 21.91
CA LYS A 254 -12.70 -13.81 20.52
C LYS A 254 -13.88 -12.89 20.25
N VAL A 255 -13.80 -12.11 19.18
CA VAL A 255 -14.82 -11.11 18.86
C VAL A 255 -15.35 -11.37 17.46
N ARG A 256 -16.67 -11.34 17.29
CA ARG A 256 -17.27 -11.42 15.95
C ARG A 256 -18.29 -10.33 15.77
N LYS A 257 -18.50 -9.92 14.52
CA LYS A 257 -19.56 -8.98 14.16
C LYS A 257 -20.91 -9.66 14.23
N VAL A 258 -21.86 -8.99 14.87
CA VAL A 258 -23.26 -9.45 14.89
C VAL A 258 -23.89 -9.01 13.58
N ASN A 259 -24.12 -9.95 12.66
CA ASN A 259 -24.95 -9.69 11.49
C ASN A 259 -26.39 -9.49 11.98
N ARG A 260 -26.88 -8.25 11.93
CA ARG A 260 -28.31 -7.93 12.07
C ARG A 260 -29.00 -7.98 10.72
#